data_AF-A0A0D1LL87-F1
#
_entry.id   AF-A0A0D1LL87-F1
#
_cell.length_a   1.000
_cell.length_b   1.000
_cell.length_c   1.000
_cell.angle_alpha   90.00
_cell.angle_beta   90.00
_cell.angle_gamma   90.00
#
_symmetry.space_group_name_H-M   'P 1'
#
loop_
_entity.id
_entity.type
_entity.pdbx_description
1 polymer ?
#
loop_
_entity_poly.entity_id
_entity_poly.type
_entity_poly.pdbx_seq_one_letter_code
_entity_poly.pdbx_strand_id
1 'polypeptide(L)'
;MYKHLIFDLDNTLLDFRKGEEVGLLNVFRDHEVPDVRQAFDKYQQINRGLWSAYERGEISKDQIHNTRFATLFDQFGRDVDGVALEKEYRGYLNENYYVLDDAEALLQQLTK
;
A
#
# COMPACT_ATOMS: atom_id res chain seq x y z
N MET A 1 21.31 22.29 18.39
CA MET A 1 19.98 22.63 17.85
C MET A 1 19.98 22.26 16.38
N TYR A 2 19.00 21.50 15.91
CA TYR A 2 18.90 21.08 14.51
C TYR A 2 18.20 22.17 13.69
N LYS A 3 18.67 22.41 12.45
CA LYS A 3 18.08 23.40 11.53
C LYS A 3 17.14 22.79 10.49
N HIS A 4 17.26 21.48 10.28
CA HIS A 4 16.49 20.73 9.30
C HIS A 4 16.02 19.44 9.95
N LEU A 5 14.75 19.13 9.76
CA LEU A 5 14.13 17.86 10.11
C LEU A 5 13.59 17.26 8.82
N ILE A 6 13.95 16.01 8.54
CA ILE A 6 13.47 15.26 7.38
C ILE A 6 12.62 14.14 7.94
N PHE A 7 11.34 14.12 7.56
CA PHE A 7 10.40 13.11 7.97
C PHE A 7 10.18 12.13 6.83
N ASP A 8 10.11 10.86 7.18
CA ASP A 8 9.41 9.90 6.35
C ASP A 8 7.91 10.23 6.31
N LEU A 9 7.20 9.74 5.29
CA LEU A 9 5.79 10.05 5.08
C LEU A 9 4.89 8.93 5.61
N ASP A 10 5.08 7.72 5.07
CA ASP A 10 4.15 6.59 5.24
C ASP A 10 4.33 5.95 6.61
N ASN A 11 3.27 5.91 7.40
CA ASN A 11 3.28 5.46 8.80
C ASN A 11 4.23 6.27 9.70
N THR A 12 4.54 7.51 9.30
CA THR A 12 5.22 8.51 10.12
C THR A 12 4.37 9.77 10.26
N LEU A 13 3.86 10.30 9.15
CA LEU A 13 2.91 11.41 9.13
C LEU A 13 1.53 10.94 8.65
N LEU A 14 1.47 10.18 7.55
CA LEU A 14 0.23 9.62 7.02
C LEU A 14 0.00 8.21 7.58
N ASP A 15 -1.27 7.88 7.83
CA ASP A 15 -1.67 6.50 8.13
C ASP A 15 -1.82 5.72 6.82
N PHE A 16 -0.68 5.26 6.30
CA PHE A 16 -0.63 4.47 5.08
C PHE A 16 -1.32 3.12 5.25
N ARG A 17 -1.22 2.50 6.44
CA ARG A 17 -1.88 1.21 6.71
C ARG A 17 -3.38 1.29 6.51
N LYS A 18 -4.01 2.35 7.03
CA LYS A 18 -5.45 2.56 6.84
C LYS A 18 -5.81 2.89 5.39
N GLY A 19 -4.97 3.67 4.70
CA GLY A 19 -5.13 3.92 3.26
C GLY A 19 -5.05 2.63 2.42
N GLU A 20 -4.06 1.78 2.70
CA GLU A 20 -3.90 0.47 2.05
C GLU A 20 -5.08 -0.44 2.36
N GLU A 21 -5.57 -0.47 3.60
CA GLU A 21 -6.75 -1.23 3.99
C GLU A 21 -7.98 -0.82 3.17
N VAL A 22 -8.30 0.47 3.15
CA VAL A 22 -9.45 0.98 2.38
C VAL A 22 -9.28 0.72 0.89
N GLY A 23 -8.08 0.94 0.34
CA GLY A 23 -7.79 0.70 -1.08
C GLY A 23 -7.97 -0.77 -1.48
N LEU A 24 -7.49 -1.70 -0.65
CA LEU A 24 -7.64 -3.13 -0.89
C LEU A 24 -9.10 -3.58 -0.75
N LEU A 25 -9.82 -3.06 0.23
CA LEU A 25 -11.26 -3.35 0.38
C LEU A 25 -12.06 -2.91 -0.85
N ASN A 26 -11.72 -1.77 -1.45
CA ASN A 26 -12.36 -1.33 -2.70
C ASN A 26 -12.04 -2.28 -3.86
N VAL A 27 -10.77 -2.64 -4.08
CA VAL A 27 -10.39 -3.62 -5.12
C VAL A 27 -11.12 -4.94 -4.90
N PHE A 28 -11.14 -5.46 -3.68
CA PHE A 28 -11.79 -6.74 -3.38
C PHE A 28 -13.31 -6.69 -3.59
N ARG A 29 -13.96 -5.57 -3.26
CA ARG A 29 -15.37 -5.35 -3.55
C ARG A 29 -15.63 -5.34 -5.06
N ASP A 30 -14.87 -4.54 -5.81
CA ASP A 30 -15.11 -4.30 -7.24
C ASP A 30 -14.79 -5.54 -8.10
N HIS A 31 -13.92 -6.41 -7.60
CA HIS A 31 -13.60 -7.70 -8.20
C HIS A 31 -14.36 -8.88 -7.58
N GLU A 32 -15.36 -8.65 -6.71
CA GLU A 32 -16.21 -9.67 -6.09
C GLU A 32 -15.43 -10.80 -5.38
N VAL A 33 -14.39 -10.43 -4.63
CA VAL A 33 -13.58 -11.39 -3.87
C VAL A 33 -14.38 -11.92 -2.66
N PRO A 34 -14.63 -13.24 -2.55
CA PRO A 34 -15.56 -13.78 -1.56
C PRO A 34 -14.99 -13.82 -0.13
N ASP A 35 -13.70 -14.11 0.05
CA ASP A 35 -13.03 -14.11 1.34
C ASP A 35 -12.04 -12.95 1.44
N VAL A 36 -12.59 -11.78 1.78
CA VAL A 36 -11.84 -10.52 1.93
C VAL A 36 -10.72 -10.64 2.97
N ARG A 37 -10.94 -11.36 4.07
CA ARG A 37 -9.93 -11.49 5.14
C ARG A 37 -8.76 -12.32 4.65
N GLN A 38 -9.04 -13.48 4.04
CA GLN A 38 -7.99 -14.30 3.45
C GLN A 38 -7.23 -13.55 2.36
N ALA A 39 -7.93 -12.82 1.47
CA ALA A 39 -7.30 -12.02 0.42
C ALA A 39 -6.39 -10.93 0.99
N PHE A 40 -6.81 -10.27 2.07
CA PHE A 40 -6.00 -9.28 2.76
C PHE A 40 -4.71 -9.88 3.32
N ASP A 41 -4.81 -10.99 4.06
CA ASP A 41 -3.65 -11.67 4.65
C ASP A 41 -2.66 -12.15 3.58
N LYS A 42 -3.18 -12.70 2.48
CA LYS A 42 -2.37 -13.13 1.33
C LYS A 42 -1.70 -11.95 0.64
N TYR A 43 -2.42 -10.87 0.40
CA TYR A 43 -1.85 -9.65 -0.19
C TYR A 43 -0.72 -9.13 0.70
N GLN A 44 -0.93 -9.04 2.01
CA GLN A 44 0.06 -8.57 2.97
C GLN A 44 1.33 -9.41 2.95
N GLN A 45 1.20 -10.74 2.85
CA GLN A 45 2.34 -11.65 2.71
C GLN A 45 3.10 -11.41 1.39
N ILE A 46 2.38 -11.31 0.26
CA ILE A 46 2.96 -11.09 -1.07
C ILE A 46 3.68 -9.74 -1.13
N ASN A 47 2.99 -8.67 -0.74
CA ASN A 47 3.50 -7.30 -0.78
C ASN A 47 4.78 -7.17 0.07
N ARG A 48 4.80 -7.69 1.31
CA ARG A 48 6.01 -7.71 2.14
C ARG A 48 7.15 -8.49 1.49
N GLY A 49 6.87 -9.67 0.92
CA GLY A 49 7.89 -10.48 0.26
C GLY A 49 8.55 -9.75 -0.92
N LEU A 50 7.75 -9.05 -1.73
CA LEU A 50 8.22 -8.25 -2.87
C LEU A 50 9.05 -7.05 -2.41
N TRP A 51 8.59 -6.31 -1.40
CA TRP A 51 9.37 -5.20 -0.84
C TRP A 51 10.71 -5.66 -0.27
N SER A 52 10.74 -6.78 0.47
CA SER A 52 11.99 -7.34 0.97
C SER A 52 12.93 -7.78 -0.16
N ALA A 53 12.43 -8.29 -1.28
CA ALA A 53 13.25 -8.63 -2.44
C ALA A 53 13.82 -7.37 -3.12
N TYR A 54 13.02 -6.31 -3.22
CA TYR A 54 13.47 -5.00 -3.72
C TYR A 54 14.57 -4.39 -2.83
N GLU A 55 14.42 -4.46 -1.50
CA GLU A 55 15.43 -3.99 -0.54
C GLU A 55 16.76 -4.74 -0.68
N ARG A 56 16.73 -6.00 -1.13
CA ARG A 56 17.93 -6.80 -1.46
C ARG A 56 18.47 -6.55 -2.87
N GLY A 57 17.81 -5.72 -3.68
CA GLY A 57 18.19 -5.42 -5.06
C GLY A 57 17.88 -6.54 -6.06
N GLU A 58 17.02 -7.49 -5.69
CA GLU A 58 16.69 -8.66 -6.52
C GLU A 58 15.65 -8.37 -7.59
N ILE A 59 14.76 -7.42 -7.31
CA ILE A 59 13.70 -6.97 -8.22
C ILE A 59 13.65 -5.45 -8.28
N SER A 60 13.10 -4.91 -9.35
CA SER A 60 12.80 -3.48 -9.48
C SER A 60 11.51 -3.11 -8.76
N LYS A 61 11.33 -1.81 -8.51
CA LYS A 61 10.08 -1.28 -7.95
C LYS A 61 8.88 -1.55 -8.88
N ASP A 62 9.09 -1.47 -10.19
CA ASP A 62 8.04 -1.79 -11.18
C ASP A 62 7.61 -3.25 -11.10
N GLN A 63 8.54 -4.17 -10.80
CA GLN A 63 8.19 -5.58 -10.61
C GLN A 63 7.28 -5.78 -9.39
N ILE A 64 7.44 -5.02 -8.30
CA ILE A 64 6.49 -5.07 -7.16
C ILE A 64 5.07 -4.74 -7.67
N HIS A 65 4.95 -3.57 -8.29
CA HIS A 65 3.68 -2.99 -8.71
C HIS A 65 2.98 -3.85 -9.78
N ASN A 66 3.73 -4.36 -10.75
CA ASN A 66 3.16 -5.11 -11.87
C ASN A 66 2.79 -6.56 -11.52
N THR A 67 3.30 -7.12 -10.42
CA THR A 67 3.13 -8.57 -10.12
C THR A 67 2.29 -8.85 -8.89
N ARG A 68 2.19 -7.95 -7.91
CA ARG A 68 1.54 -8.25 -6.62
C ARG A 68 0.06 -8.65 -6.75
N PHE A 69 -0.70 -7.99 -7.62
CA PHE A 69 -2.11 -8.31 -7.83
C PHE A 69 -2.30 -9.55 -8.70
N ALA A 70 -1.52 -9.71 -9.77
CA ALA A 70 -1.56 -10.94 -10.57
C ALA A 70 -1.25 -12.17 -9.70
N THR A 71 -0.22 -12.07 -8.85
CA THR A 71 0.18 -13.14 -7.91
C THR A 71 -0.89 -13.40 -6.85
N LEU A 72 -1.58 -12.36 -6.37
CA LEU A 72 -2.66 -12.51 -5.41
C LEU A 72 -3.85 -13.26 -6.03
N PHE A 73 -4.31 -12.82 -7.19
CA PHE A 73 -5.51 -13.38 -7.83
C PHE A 73 -5.28 -14.79 -8.39
N ASP A 74 -4.05 -15.12 -8.78
CA ASP A 74 -3.65 -16.49 -9.16
C ASP A 74 -3.88 -17.49 -8.00
N GLN A 75 -3.67 -17.08 -6.74
CA GLN A 75 -3.96 -17.94 -5.57
C GLN A 75 -5.46 -18.25 -5.41
N PHE A 76 -6.33 -17.47 -6.04
CA PHE A 76 -7.78 -17.70 -6.10
C PHE A 76 -8.22 -18.31 -7.43
N GLY A 77 -7.28 -18.76 -8.27
CA GLY A 77 -7.56 -19.34 -9.59
C GLY A 77 -8.07 -18.34 -10.62
N ARG A 78 -7.73 -17.05 -10.47
CA ARG A 78 -8.17 -15.97 -11.37
C ARG A 78 -6.97 -15.37 -12.08
N ASP A 79 -6.98 -15.45 -13.41
CA ASP A 79 -6.04 -14.73 -14.26
C ASP A 79 -6.52 -13.29 -14.44
N VAL A 80 -5.66 -12.32 -14.12
CA VAL A 80 -5.98 -10.88 -14.14
C VAL A 80 -4.81 -10.09 -14.71
N ASP A 81 -5.11 -8.94 -15.31
CA ASP A 81 -4.09 -7.95 -15.66
C ASP A 81 -3.62 -7.24 -14.38
N GLY A 82 -2.47 -7.68 -13.84
CA GLY A 82 -1.88 -7.12 -12.64
C GLY A 82 -1.51 -5.64 -12.76
N VAL A 83 -1.17 -5.15 -13.96
CA VAL A 83 -0.84 -3.73 -14.19
C VAL A 83 -2.09 -2.88 -14.16
N ALA A 84 -3.18 -3.36 -14.76
CA ALA A 84 -4.47 -2.69 -14.70
C ALA A 84 -5.01 -2.61 -13.27
N LEU A 85 -4.97 -3.72 -12.51
CA LEU A 85 -5.39 -3.74 -11.11
C LEU A 85 -4.52 -2.86 -10.22
N GLU A 86 -3.20 -2.83 -10.45
CA GLU A 86 -2.31 -1.92 -9.73
C GLU A 86 -2.69 -0.46 -9.95
N LYS A 87 -3.04 -0.09 -11.19
CA LYS A 87 -3.48 1.26 -11.53
C LYS A 87 -4.80 1.61 -10.83
N GLU A 88 -5.74 0.68 -10.80
CA GLU A 88 -7.02 0.81 -10.08
C GLU A 88 -6.77 1.02 -8.57
N TYR A 89 -6.00 0.12 -7.95
CA TYR A 89 -5.62 0.22 -6.55
C TYR A 89 -4.96 1.55 -6.19
N ARG A 90 -4.04 2.03 -7.04
CA ARG A 90 -3.41 3.35 -6.86
C ARG A 90 -4.40 4.49 -6.96
N GLY A 91 -5.46 4.36 -7.75
CA GLY A 91 -6.58 5.31 -7.76
C GLY A 91 -7.16 5.48 -6.37
N TYR A 92 -7.51 4.37 -5.71
CA TYR A 92 -8.01 4.39 -4.33
C TYR A 92 -6.98 4.86 -3.31
N LEU A 93 -5.72 4.44 -3.46
CA LEU A 93 -4.66 4.82 -2.53
C LEU A 93 -4.33 6.31 -2.58
N ASN A 94 -4.43 6.94 -3.77
CA ASN A 94 -4.23 8.38 -3.93
C ASN A 94 -5.32 9.23 -3.28
N GLU A 95 -6.46 8.64 -2.94
CA GLU A 95 -7.52 9.28 -2.16
C GLU A 95 -7.29 9.17 -0.64
N ASN A 96 -6.19 8.54 -0.20
CA ASN A 96 -5.86 8.44 1.21
C ASN A 96 -5.55 9.82 1.82
N TYR A 97 -6.38 10.23 2.78
CA TYR A 97 -6.21 11.44 3.57
C TYR A 97 -6.01 11.15 5.07
N TYR A 98 -5.84 9.89 5.46
CA TYR A 98 -5.68 9.54 6.87
C TYR A 98 -4.30 9.96 7.37
N VAL A 99 -4.30 10.64 8.51
CA VAL A 99 -3.11 11.17 9.19
C VAL A 99 -2.95 10.43 10.50
N LEU A 100 -1.71 10.16 10.90
CA LEU A 100 -1.44 9.60 12.22
C LEU A 100 -1.73 10.63 13.32
N ASP A 101 -2.14 10.13 14.49
CA ASP A 101 -2.42 10.95 15.65
C ASP A 101 -1.24 11.89 15.96
N ASP A 102 -1.55 13.12 16.34
CA ASP A 102 -0.61 14.20 16.66
C ASP A 102 0.32 14.67 15.52
N ALA A 103 0.35 14.03 14.34
CA ALA A 103 1.26 14.41 13.27
C ALA A 103 1.05 15.85 12.79
N GLU A 104 -0.21 16.29 12.62
CA GLU A 104 -0.52 17.69 12.29
C GLU A 104 -0.10 18.65 13.39
N ALA A 105 -0.41 18.32 14.65
CA ALA A 105 -0.07 19.17 15.79
C ALA A 105 1.46 19.32 15.94
N LEU A 106 2.20 18.24 15.73
CA LEU A 106 3.66 18.24 15.71
C LEU A 106 4.20 19.16 14.62
N LEU A 107 3.74 19.02 13.38
CA LEU A 107 4.20 19.84 12.26
C LEU A 107 3.91 21.33 12.48
N GLN A 108 2.75 21.67 13.06
CA GLN A 108 2.42 23.05 13.43
C GLN A 108 3.36 23.62 14.50
N GLN A 109 3.87 22.80 15.43
CA GLN A 109 4.84 23.24 16.43
C GLN A 109 6.22 23.45 15.84
N LEU A 110 6.64 22.61 14.90
CA LEU A 110 7.97 22.64 14.28
C LEU A 110 8.14 23.72 13.21
N THR A 111 7.04 24.37 12.80
CA THR A 111 7.05 25.48 11.83
C THR A 111 7.30 26.85 12.48
N LYS A 112 7.40 26.90 13.82
CA LYS A 112 7.69 28.11 14.60
C LYS A 112 9.17 28.29 14.84
#